data_AF-A0A170TZM0-F1
#
_entry.id   AF-A0A170TZM0-F1
#
_cell.length_a   1.000
_cell.length_b   1.000
_cell.length_c   1.000
_cell.angle_alpha   90.00
_cell.angle_beta   90.00
_cell.angle_gamma   90.00
#
_symmetry.space_group_name_H-M   'P 1'
#
loop_
_entity.id
_entity.type
_entity.pdbx_description
1 polymer ?
#
loop_
_entity_poly.entity_id
_entity_poly.type
_entity_poly.pdbx_seq_one_letter_code
_entity_poly.pdbx_strand_id
1 'polypeptide(L)'
;KFCEFCKCWIADNKPSIGFHEGGKRHKENVAKKLKEMTKKSNKDLKDKAKLEDEMKKMEEAALKAYVKDIDANPDYTSHQIKEKLKEKGVELPAATKPQNLHRLLRSHPAKFGTKLNRNRVIVIIGI
;
A
#
# COMPACT_ATOMS: atom_id res chain seq x y z
N LYS A 1 -7.41 34.67 -13.55
CA LYS A 1 -6.95 33.26 -13.45
C LYS A 1 -7.25 32.72 -12.06
N PHE A 2 -7.85 31.53 -11.95
CA PHE A 2 -8.15 30.90 -10.66
C PHE A 2 -6.97 30.05 -10.16
N CYS A 3 -6.73 30.05 -8.85
CA CYS A 3 -5.73 29.18 -8.22
C CYS A 3 -6.39 28.12 -7.34
N GLU A 4 -6.14 26.84 -7.64
CA GLU A 4 -6.73 25.69 -6.96
C GLU A 4 -6.25 25.52 -5.51
N PHE A 5 -4.97 25.80 -5.24
CA PHE A 5 -4.38 25.67 -3.89
C PHE A 5 -4.83 26.79 -2.95
N CYS A 6 -5.09 27.96 -3.51
CA CYS A 6 -5.40 29.17 -2.79
C CYS A 6 -6.90 29.51 -2.76
N LYS A 7 -7.69 28.85 -3.62
CA LYS A 7 -9.13 29.04 -3.83
C LYS A 7 -9.54 30.50 -4.02
N CYS A 8 -8.78 31.24 -4.83
CA CYS A 8 -9.05 32.65 -5.12
C CYS A 8 -8.91 32.97 -6.61
N TRP A 9 -9.64 33.99 -7.04
CA TRP A 9 -9.51 34.59 -8.36
C TRP A 9 -8.43 35.67 -8.32
N ILE A 10 -7.49 35.59 -9.27
CA ILE A 10 -6.38 36.52 -9.43
C ILE A 10 -6.60 37.29 -10.73
N ALA A 11 -6.21 38.55 -10.77
CA ALA A 11 -6.24 39.34 -12.00
C ALA A 11 -5.32 38.73 -13.08
N ASP A 12 -5.73 38.82 -14.35
CA ASP A 12 -5.03 38.21 -15.48
C ASP A 12 -3.76 38.96 -15.94
N ASN A 13 -3.13 39.73 -15.06
CA ASN A 13 -1.87 40.40 -15.36
C ASN A 13 -0.66 39.59 -14.87
N LYS A 14 0.42 39.59 -15.67
CA LYS A 14 1.65 38.82 -15.38
C LYS A 14 2.26 39.13 -14.01
N PRO A 15 2.36 40.40 -13.56
CA PRO A 15 2.91 40.71 -12.24
C PRO A 15 2.08 40.13 -11.10
N SER A 16 0.74 40.25 -11.14
CA SER A 16 -0.16 39.74 -10.09
C SER A 16 -0.08 38.22 -9.95
N ILE A 17 0.03 37.50 -11.06
CA ILE A 17 0.24 36.05 -11.06
C ILE A 17 1.60 35.70 -10.43
N GLY A 18 2.67 36.42 -10.81
CA GLY A 18 4.01 36.20 -10.25
C GLY A 18 4.07 36.45 -8.74
N PHE A 19 3.43 37.51 -8.24
CA PHE A 19 3.33 37.76 -6.80
C PHE A 19 2.50 36.69 -6.07
N HIS A 20 1.45 36.17 -6.72
CA HIS A 20 0.64 35.11 -6.13
C HIS A 20 1.40 33.78 -6.00
N GLU A 21 2.03 33.31 -7.09
CA GLU A 21 2.80 32.06 -7.11
C GLU A 21 4.06 32.15 -6.24
N GLY A 22 4.69 33.33 -6.22
CA GLY A 22 5.82 33.64 -5.35
C GLY A 22 5.47 33.79 -3.86
N GLY A 23 4.19 34.03 -3.56
CA GLY A 23 3.70 34.31 -2.22
C GLY A 23 3.83 33.14 -1.24
N LYS A 24 4.12 33.46 0.03
CA LYS A 24 4.32 32.47 1.10
C LYS A 24 3.13 31.52 1.27
N ARG A 25 1.91 32.07 1.24
CA ARG A 25 0.67 31.29 1.39
C ARG A 25 0.49 30.23 0.29
N HIS A 26 0.80 30.59 -0.96
CA HIS A 26 0.68 29.66 -2.08
C HIS A 26 1.69 28.52 -1.94
N LYS A 27 2.97 28.84 -1.72
CA LYS A 27 4.05 27.86 -1.55
C LYS A 27 3.78 26.90 -0.39
N GLU A 28 3.30 27.40 0.74
CA GLU A 28 2.94 26.57 1.89
C GLU A 28 1.76 25.63 1.59
N ASN A 29 0.72 26.11 0.92
CA ASN A 29 -0.43 25.29 0.56
C ASN A 29 -0.05 24.20 -0.44
N VAL A 30 0.80 24.50 -1.42
CA VAL A 30 1.35 23.52 -2.36
C VAL A 30 2.18 22.47 -1.62
N ALA A 31 3.09 22.90 -0.73
CA ALA A 31 3.91 21.97 0.06
C ALA A 31 3.06 21.09 1.00
N LYS A 32 2.01 21.64 1.62
CA LYS A 32 1.04 20.87 2.42
C LYS A 32 0.31 19.86 1.55
N LYS A 33 -0.15 20.26 0.35
CA LYS A 33 -0.86 19.38 -0.56
C LYS A 33 0.01 18.24 -1.07
N LEU A 34 1.28 18.52 -1.38
CA LEU A 34 2.26 17.50 -1.77
C LEU A 34 2.49 16.49 -0.64
N LYS A 35 2.69 16.97 0.59
CA LYS A 35 2.83 16.09 1.77
C LYS A 35 1.57 15.26 2.03
N GLU A 36 0.38 15.85 1.85
CA GLU A 36 -0.89 15.13 1.97
C GLU A 36 -1.02 14.02 0.92
N MET A 37 -0.68 14.32 -0.33
CA MET A 37 -0.72 13.36 -1.44
C MET A 37 0.20 12.17 -1.19
N THR A 38 1.45 12.40 -0.78
CA THR A 38 2.39 11.30 -0.46
C THR A 38 1.92 10.47 0.73
N LYS A 39 1.28 11.09 1.73
CA LYS A 39 0.72 10.35 2.86
C LYS A 39 -0.49 9.50 2.43
N LYS A 40 -1.36 10.05 1.58
CA LYS A 40 -2.51 9.33 1.02
C LYS A 40 -2.06 8.14 0.19
N SER A 41 -1.13 8.32 -0.75
CA SER A 41 -0.61 7.21 -1.56
C SER A 41 -0.03 6.08 -0.70
N ASN A 42 0.72 6.40 0.36
CA ASN A 42 1.26 5.38 1.25
C ASN A 42 0.20 4.65 2.09
N LYS A 43 -0.91 5.32 2.43
CA LYS A 43 -2.04 4.67 3.11
C LYS A 43 -2.79 3.78 2.13
N ASP A 44 -3.12 4.29 0.96
CA ASP A 44 -3.84 3.55 -0.09
C ASP A 44 -3.10 2.27 -0.49
N LEU A 45 -1.76 2.30 -0.58
CA LEU A 45 -0.97 1.09 -0.85
C LEU A 45 -1.07 0.05 0.29
N LYS A 46 -1.05 0.49 1.55
CA LYS A 46 -1.19 -0.41 2.70
C LYS A 46 -2.61 -0.98 2.80
N ASP A 47 -3.60 -0.16 2.54
CA ASP A 47 -5.01 -0.57 2.61
C ASP A 47 -5.34 -1.52 1.46
N LYS A 48 -4.83 -1.28 0.24
CA LYS A 48 -4.92 -2.23 -0.87
C LYS A 48 -4.26 -3.57 -0.56
N ALA A 49 -3.06 -3.57 0.02
CA ALA A 49 -2.39 -4.82 0.40
C ALA A 49 -3.21 -5.62 1.44
N LYS A 50 -3.80 -4.95 2.43
CA LYS A 50 -4.69 -5.61 3.41
C LYS A 50 -5.95 -6.16 2.76
N LEU A 51 -6.59 -5.37 1.89
CA LEU A 51 -7.77 -5.80 1.16
C LEU A 51 -7.46 -7.03 0.29
N GLU A 52 -6.34 -7.04 -0.44
CA GLU A 52 -5.93 -8.21 -1.22
C GLU A 52 -5.71 -9.45 -0.36
N ASP A 53 -5.10 -9.31 0.82
CA ASP A 53 -4.91 -10.41 1.76
C ASP A 53 -6.23 -10.93 2.34
N GLU A 54 -7.18 -10.02 2.64
CA GLU A 54 -8.51 -10.36 3.13
C GLU A 54 -9.37 -11.04 2.05
N MET A 55 -9.32 -10.53 0.82
CA MET A 55 -10.01 -11.12 -0.33
C MET A 55 -9.53 -12.54 -0.60
N LYS A 56 -8.20 -12.77 -0.59
CA LYS A 56 -7.64 -14.12 -0.73
C LYS A 56 -8.17 -15.06 0.37
N LYS A 57 -8.11 -14.65 1.64
CA LYS A 57 -8.62 -15.48 2.74
C LYS A 57 -10.11 -15.79 2.62
N MET A 58 -10.90 -14.81 2.16
CA MET A 58 -12.32 -14.98 1.93
C MET A 58 -12.60 -15.98 0.80
N GLU A 59 -11.89 -15.86 -0.32
CA GLU A 59 -11.99 -16.80 -1.45
C GLU A 59 -11.59 -18.21 -1.03
N GLU A 60 -10.50 -18.37 -0.28
CA GLU A 60 -10.09 -19.68 0.24
C GLU A 60 -11.14 -20.30 1.17
N ALA A 61 -11.69 -19.50 2.09
CA ALA A 61 -12.71 -19.96 3.02
C ALA A 61 -14.00 -20.35 2.30
N ALA A 62 -14.41 -19.57 1.30
CA ALA A 62 -15.57 -19.85 0.46
C ALA A 62 -15.39 -21.15 -0.32
N LEU A 63 -14.22 -21.36 -0.95
CA LEU A 63 -13.91 -22.61 -1.65
C LEU A 63 -13.89 -23.82 -0.71
N LYS A 64 -13.30 -23.68 0.48
CA LYS A 64 -13.28 -24.74 1.49
C LYS A 64 -14.68 -25.09 1.98
N ALA A 65 -15.56 -24.11 2.17
CA ALA A 65 -16.95 -24.34 2.55
C ALA A 65 -17.72 -25.04 1.41
N TYR A 66 -17.56 -24.57 0.18
CA TYR A 66 -18.21 -25.16 -1.00
C TYR A 66 -17.87 -26.65 -1.18
N VAL A 67 -16.58 -27.01 -1.03
CA VAL A 67 -16.17 -28.42 -1.11
C VAL A 67 -16.83 -29.26 -0.01
N LYS A 68 -16.88 -28.74 1.23
CA LYS A 68 -17.53 -29.44 2.35
C LYS A 68 -19.02 -29.66 2.11
N ASP A 69 -19.71 -28.67 1.54
CA ASP A 69 -21.14 -28.77 1.25
C ASP A 69 -21.43 -29.82 0.16
N ILE A 70 -20.56 -29.93 -0.85
CA ILE A 70 -20.63 -30.98 -1.88
C ILE A 70 -20.35 -32.36 -1.26
N ASP A 71 -19.42 -32.46 -0.31
CA ASP A 71 -19.11 -33.74 0.34
C ASP A 71 -20.22 -34.20 1.28
N ALA A 72 -20.93 -33.28 1.93
CA ALA A 72 -22.04 -33.59 2.84
C ALA A 72 -23.27 -34.19 2.12
N ASN A 73 -23.49 -33.85 0.85
CA ASN A 73 -24.62 -34.35 0.05
C ASN A 73 -24.12 -35.04 -1.23
N PRO A 74 -23.79 -36.35 -1.18
CA PRO A 74 -23.27 -37.10 -2.31
C PRO A 74 -24.37 -37.50 -3.32
N ASP A 75 -25.09 -36.53 -3.86
CA ASP A 75 -26.05 -36.76 -4.96
C ASP A 75 -25.31 -37.05 -6.29
N TYR A 76 -25.97 -37.66 -7.28
CA TYR A 76 -25.37 -37.91 -8.61
C TYR A 76 -24.77 -36.64 -9.25
N THR A 77 -25.38 -35.48 -8.99
CA THR A 77 -24.90 -34.15 -9.40
C THR A 77 -23.58 -33.78 -8.71
N SER A 78 -23.42 -34.13 -7.43
CA SER A 78 -22.19 -33.88 -6.66
C SER A 78 -21.01 -34.68 -7.22
N HIS A 79 -21.23 -35.91 -7.68
CA HIS A 79 -20.20 -36.73 -8.33
C HIS A 79 -19.72 -36.10 -9.65
N GLN A 80 -20.63 -35.59 -10.48
CA GLN A 80 -20.24 -34.87 -11.70
C GLN A 80 -19.50 -33.57 -11.40
N ILE A 81 -19.86 -32.88 -10.32
CA ILE A 81 -19.16 -31.66 -9.88
C ILE A 81 -17.75 -32.01 -9.38
N LYS A 82 -17.58 -33.09 -8.61
CA LYS A 82 -16.26 -33.56 -8.14
C LYS A 82 -15.35 -33.94 -9.30
N GLU A 83 -15.85 -34.64 -10.31
CA GLU A 83 -15.07 -34.98 -11.51
C GLU A 83 -14.65 -33.72 -12.27
N LYS A 84 -15.58 -32.78 -12.50
CA LYS A 84 -15.26 -31.48 -13.13
C LYS A 84 -14.27 -30.62 -12.32
N LEU A 85 -14.31 -30.71 -10.99
CA LEU A 85 -13.36 -30.01 -10.11
C LEU A 85 -11.95 -30.63 -10.20
N LYS A 86 -11.84 -31.96 -10.29
CA LYS A 86 -10.57 -32.66 -10.53
C LYS A 86 -10.00 -32.34 -11.90
N GLU A 87 -10.83 -32.35 -12.95
CA GLU A 87 -10.41 -31.99 -14.32
C GLU A 87 -9.93 -30.55 -14.43
N LYS A 88 -10.57 -29.61 -13.71
CA LYS A 88 -10.17 -28.20 -13.70
C LYS A 88 -8.92 -27.92 -12.87
N GLY A 89 -8.36 -28.91 -12.18
CA GLY A 89 -7.12 -28.74 -11.41
C GLY A 89 -7.22 -27.59 -10.40
N VAL A 90 -8.35 -27.45 -9.71
CA VAL A 90 -8.48 -26.49 -8.62
C VAL A 90 -7.72 -27.07 -7.42
N GLU A 91 -6.40 -26.87 -7.42
CA GLU A 91 -5.58 -27.09 -6.24
C GLU A 91 -6.05 -26.14 -5.15
N LEU A 92 -6.60 -26.69 -4.07
CA LEU A 92 -6.91 -25.95 -2.86
C LEU A 92 -5.64 -25.18 -2.46
N PRO A 93 -5.66 -23.84 -2.40
CA PRO A 93 -4.54 -23.10 -1.86
C PRO A 93 -4.38 -23.52 -0.40
N ALA A 94 -3.38 -24.37 -0.17
CA ALA A 94 -2.82 -24.58 1.15
C ALA A 94 -2.49 -23.20 1.69
N ALA A 95 -2.89 -22.91 2.92
CA ALA A 95 -2.64 -21.65 3.61
C ALA A 95 -1.13 -21.35 3.55
N THR A 96 -0.71 -20.62 2.52
CA THR A 96 0.68 -20.22 2.38
C THR A 96 0.80 -18.99 3.26
N LYS A 97 1.49 -19.16 4.39
CA LYS A 97 1.99 -18.09 5.25
C LYS A 97 2.42 -16.91 4.38
N PRO A 98 2.17 -15.65 4.78
CA PRO A 98 2.39 -14.49 3.93
C PRO A 98 3.81 -14.48 3.39
N GLN A 99 3.96 -14.95 2.16
CA GLN A 99 5.23 -14.92 1.48
C GLN A 99 5.38 -13.49 0.95
N ASN A 100 6.33 -12.79 1.56
CA ASN A 100 7.08 -11.66 1.00
C ASN A 100 6.60 -10.23 1.33
N LEU A 101 6.94 -9.76 2.53
CA LEU A 101 6.97 -8.33 2.88
C LEU A 101 8.23 -7.59 2.36
N HIS A 102 9.11 -8.22 1.58
CA HIS A 102 10.46 -7.69 1.32
C HIS A 102 10.77 -7.37 -0.17
N ARG A 103 9.77 -7.18 -1.05
CA ARG A 103 10.04 -6.92 -2.48
C ARG A 103 9.65 -5.54 -3.05
N LEU A 104 9.22 -4.57 -2.25
CA LEU A 104 8.94 -3.19 -2.75
C LEU A 104 9.81 -2.07 -2.16
N LEU A 105 10.88 -2.41 -1.42
CA LEU A 105 11.85 -1.44 -0.91
C LEU A 105 13.26 -1.60 -1.52
N ARG A 106 13.36 -2.03 -2.78
CA ARG A 106 14.68 -2.31 -3.39
C ARG A 106 14.85 -1.79 -4.81
N SER A 107 14.53 -0.51 -5.00
CA SER A 107 15.06 0.28 -6.13
C SER A 107 15.07 1.76 -5.78
N HIS A 108 16.18 2.25 -5.20
CA HIS A 108 17.04 3.32 -5.73
C HIS A 108 18.04 3.80 -4.64
N PRO A 109 19.35 3.94 -4.97
CA PRO A 109 20.39 4.34 -4.03
C PRO A 109 20.62 5.87 -4.07
N ALA A 110 20.84 6.50 -2.91
CA ALA A 110 21.41 7.85 -2.82
C ALA A 110 22.49 7.87 -1.73
N LYS A 111 23.74 7.97 -2.16
CA LYS A 111 24.92 8.20 -1.33
C LYS A 111 25.06 9.71 -1.04
N PHE A 112 25.28 10.08 0.23
CA PHE A 112 25.97 11.30 0.70
C PHE A 112 26.09 11.13 2.23
N GLY A 113 27.23 10.89 2.88
CA GLY A 113 28.41 11.75 2.99
C GLY A 113 28.82 11.83 4.48
N THR A 114 29.92 11.15 4.81
CA THR A 114 30.82 11.17 5.99
C THR A 114 30.63 12.17 7.15
N LYS A 115 30.69 11.68 8.41
CA LYS A 115 31.86 11.86 9.30
C LYS A 115 31.85 10.91 10.52
N LEU A 116 32.99 10.26 10.67
CA LEU A 116 33.48 9.45 11.77
C LEU A 116 33.59 10.28 13.07
N ASN A 117 33.13 9.76 14.21
CA ASN A 117 33.80 10.04 15.48
C ASN A 117 33.87 8.76 16.34
N ARG A 118 35.12 8.33 16.57
CA ARG A 118 35.53 7.22 17.42
C ARG A 118 35.70 7.74 18.85
N ASN A 119 35.43 6.89 19.83
CA ASN A 119 35.77 7.01 21.25
C ASN A 119 34.82 7.83 22.13
N ARG A 120 33.88 7.11 22.76
CA ARG A 120 33.74 7.16 24.22
C ARG A 120 32.98 5.93 24.73
N VAL A 121 33.74 4.83 24.87
CA VAL A 121 33.38 3.77 25.82
C VAL A 121 33.73 4.34 27.20
N ILE A 122 32.72 4.70 27.99
CA ILE A 122 32.90 4.86 29.43
C ILE A 122 31.93 3.88 30.08
N VAL A 123 32.49 2.74 30.44
CA VAL A 123 31.98 1.81 31.43
C VAL A 123 32.06 2.54 32.77
N ILE A 124 30.93 2.78 33.43
CA ILE A 124 30.90 3.14 34.85
C ILE A 124 30.26 1.94 35.57
N ILE A 125 31.11 1.06 36.07
CA ILE A 125 30.80 0.02 37.05
C ILE A 125 31.79 0.22 38.21
N GLY A 126 31.25 0.36 39.43
CA GLY A 126 31.97 0.14 40.69
C GLY A 126 32.59 1.38 41.34
N ILE A 127 31.91 1.97 42.32
CA ILE A 127 32.07 1.80 43.80
C ILE A 127 30.90 2.52 44.46
#